data_AF-A0A7C4JIB4-F1
#
_entry.id   AF-A0A7C4JIB4-F1
#
_cell.length_a   1.000
_cell.length_b   1.000
_cell.length_c   1.000
_cell.angle_alpha   90.00
_cell.angle_beta   90.00
_cell.angle_gamma   90.00
#
_symmetry.space_group_name_H-M   'P 1'
#
loop_
_entity.id
_entity.type
_entity.pdbx_description
1 polymer ?
#
loop_
_entity_poly.entity_id
_entity_poly.type
_entity_poly.pdbx_seq_one_letter_code
_entity_poly.pdbx_strand_id
1 'polypeptide(L)'
;MSWFLSWISGAILYAAPILFPTLGEVVEQRAGMVNLGLEGLMLLGASLGFAVSFDTKNPWLGVLAAAGAGLLANLIYAWLVVHRRAHQLAAGLALMFFGIGMSALIGKPYV
;
A
#
# COMPACT_ATOMS: atom_id res chain seq x y z
N MET A 1 2.50 -3.43 -33.35
CA MET A 1 3.49 -4.27 -32.64
C MET A 1 4.10 -3.58 -31.42
N SER A 2 4.45 -2.28 -31.50
CA SER A 2 5.05 -1.53 -30.38
C SER A 2 4.20 -1.50 -29.11
N TRP A 3 2.88 -1.32 -29.21
CA TRP A 3 1.98 -1.29 -28.06
C TRP A 3 2.02 -2.59 -27.23
N PHE A 4 2.17 -3.74 -27.89
CA PHE A 4 2.22 -5.05 -27.25
C PHE A 4 3.54 -5.25 -26.50
N LEU A 5 4.66 -4.80 -27.11
CA LEU A 5 5.96 -4.81 -26.47
C LEU A 5 6.00 -3.88 -25.23
N SER A 6 5.36 -2.70 -25.31
CA SER A 6 5.24 -1.79 -24.17
C SER A 6 4.42 -2.41 -23.02
N TRP A 7 3.36 -3.15 -23.34
CA TRP A 7 2.53 -3.82 -22.34
C TRP A 7 3.32 -4.90 -21.59
N ILE A 8 4.06 -5.75 -22.30
CA ILE A 8 4.92 -6.79 -21.70
C ILE A 8 6.03 -6.16 -20.85
N SER A 9 6.70 -5.13 -21.37
CA SER A 9 7.75 -4.41 -20.63
C SER A 9 7.22 -3.83 -19.32
N GLY A 10 6.06 -3.18 -19.36
CA GLY A 10 5.40 -2.65 -18.17
C GLY A 10 5.04 -3.76 -17.17
N ALA A 11 4.46 -4.87 -17.63
CA ALA A 11 4.11 -5.99 -16.76
C ALA A 11 5.33 -6.53 -16.00
N ILE A 12 6.48 -6.67 -16.66
CA ILE A 12 7.72 -7.14 -16.04
C ILE A 12 8.25 -6.12 -15.03
N LEU A 13 8.24 -4.82 -15.37
CA LEU A 13 8.72 -3.75 -14.50
C LEU A 13 7.89 -3.60 -13.21
N TYR A 14 6.56 -3.69 -13.33
CA TYR A 14 5.66 -3.55 -12.18
C TYR A 14 5.46 -4.86 -11.39
N ALA A 15 5.75 -6.02 -11.96
CA ALA A 15 5.66 -7.30 -11.23
C ALA A 15 6.58 -7.33 -10.00
N ALA A 16 7.82 -6.87 -10.13
CA ALA A 16 8.80 -6.88 -9.04
C ALA A 16 8.32 -6.12 -7.78
N PRO A 17 7.87 -4.84 -7.86
CA PRO A 17 7.36 -4.14 -6.68
C PRO A 17 6.05 -4.72 -6.14
N ILE A 18 5.20 -5.33 -6.97
CA ILE A 18 3.94 -5.97 -6.54
C ILE A 18 4.17 -7.30 -5.82
N LEU A 19 5.26 -8.02 -6.12
CA LEU A 19 5.59 -9.28 -5.44
C LEU A 19 5.77 -9.09 -3.92
N PHE A 20 6.36 -7.98 -3.46
CA PHE A 20 6.58 -7.72 -2.04
C PHE A 20 5.28 -7.68 -1.20
N PRO A 21 4.28 -6.83 -1.51
CA PRO A 21 3.01 -6.85 -0.82
C PRO A 21 2.25 -8.16 -1.02
N THR A 22 2.39 -8.82 -2.17
CA THR A 22 1.77 -10.13 -2.42
C THR A 22 2.31 -11.20 -1.47
N LEU A 23 3.62 -11.21 -1.18
CA LEU A 23 4.20 -12.10 -0.19
C LEU A 23 3.64 -11.84 1.22
N GLY A 24 3.39 -10.57 1.55
CA GLY A 24 2.71 -10.19 2.79
C GLY A 24 1.28 -10.75 2.86
N GLU A 25 0.51 -10.60 1.78
CA GLU A 25 -0.86 -11.13 1.69
C GLU A 25 -0.91 -12.64 1.84
N VAL A 26 0.05 -13.37 1.26
CA VAL A 26 0.14 -14.83 1.41
C VAL A 26 0.28 -15.21 2.89
N VAL A 27 0.97 -14.40 3.70
CA VAL A 27 1.06 -14.63 5.14
C VAL A 27 -0.28 -14.36 5.84
N GLU A 28 -0.98 -13.27 5.49
CA GLU A 28 -2.35 -13.01 6.00
C GLU A 28 -3.31 -14.15 5.66
N GLN A 29 -3.29 -14.63 4.41
CA GLN A 29 -4.14 -15.74 3.95
C GLN A 29 -3.85 -17.04 4.69
N ARG A 30 -2.58 -17.34 4.99
CA ARG A 30 -2.22 -18.49 5.82
C ARG A 30 -2.70 -18.36 7.27
N ALA A 31 -2.86 -17.13 7.77
CA ALA A 31 -3.46 -16.87 9.07
C ALA A 31 -5.00 -16.89 9.05
N GLY A 32 -5.62 -17.18 7.91
CA GLY A 32 -7.09 -17.22 7.76
C GLY A 32 -7.71 -15.83 7.58
N MET A 33 -6.91 -14.84 7.17
CA MET A 33 -7.32 -13.45 6.99
C MET A 33 -7.12 -13.02 5.54
N VAL A 34 -8.02 -12.21 4.99
CA VAL A 34 -7.87 -11.68 3.62
C VAL A 34 -7.98 -10.16 3.64
N ASN A 35 -6.96 -9.48 3.14
CA ASN A 35 -6.87 -8.03 3.19
C ASN A 35 -6.89 -7.41 1.78
N LEU A 36 -8.07 -6.96 1.37
CA LEU A 36 -8.26 -6.24 0.10
C LEU A 36 -7.72 -4.79 0.14
N GLY A 37 -7.14 -4.35 1.26
CA GLY A 37 -6.64 -3.00 1.47
C GLY A 37 -5.27 -2.70 0.86
N LEU A 38 -4.57 -3.71 0.33
CA LEU A 38 -3.16 -3.62 -0.08
C LEU A 38 -2.87 -2.53 -1.11
N GLU A 39 -3.75 -2.36 -2.10
CA GLU A 39 -3.54 -1.34 -3.13
C GLU A 39 -3.56 0.08 -2.54
N GLY A 40 -4.46 0.32 -1.59
CA GLY A 40 -4.50 1.58 -0.83
C GLY A 40 -3.26 1.76 0.06
N LEU A 41 -2.76 0.68 0.67
CA LEU A 41 -1.53 0.71 1.48
C LEU A 41 -0.29 1.02 0.63
N MET A 42 -0.21 0.46 -0.58
CA MET A 42 0.86 0.76 -1.53
C MET A 42 0.85 2.24 -1.91
N LEU A 43 -0.32 2.80 -2.24
CA LEU A 43 -0.46 4.22 -2.58
C LEU A 43 -0.14 5.14 -1.40
N LEU A 44 -0.65 4.82 -0.21
CA LEU A 44 -0.37 5.55 1.02
C LEU A 44 1.15 5.59 1.31
N GLY A 45 1.79 4.41 1.26
CA GLY A 45 3.22 4.27 1.47
C GLY A 45 4.05 5.00 0.40
N ALA A 46 3.66 4.91 -0.87
CA ALA A 46 4.33 5.61 -1.96
C ALA A 46 4.27 7.13 -1.80
N SER A 47 3.08 7.68 -1.52
CA SER A 47 2.90 9.12 -1.32
C SER A 47 3.65 9.64 -0.09
N LEU A 48 3.56 8.96 1.05
CA LEU A 48 4.25 9.39 2.26
C LEU A 48 5.77 9.21 2.15
N GLY A 49 6.22 8.10 1.57
CA GLY A 49 7.64 7.85 1.33
C GLY A 49 8.26 8.87 0.39
N PHE A 50 7.55 9.26 -0.67
CA PHE A 50 7.95 10.35 -1.56
C PHE A 50 8.01 11.69 -0.82
N ALA A 51 6.94 12.09 -0.13
CA ALA A 51 6.84 13.34 0.61
C ALA A 51 8.02 13.52 1.59
N VAL A 52 8.25 12.51 2.43
CA VAL A 52 9.34 12.53 3.42
C VAL A 52 10.71 12.53 2.74
N SER A 53 10.92 11.73 1.70
CA SER A 53 12.19 11.74 0.95
C SER A 53 12.46 13.11 0.34
N PHE A 54 11.43 13.75 -0.21
CA PHE A 54 11.53 15.03 -0.87
C PHE A 54 11.85 16.15 0.13
N ASP A 55 11.17 16.20 1.27
CA ASP A 55 11.36 17.27 2.26
C ASP A 55 12.66 17.11 3.04
N THR A 56 13.01 15.89 3.43
CA THR A 56 14.22 15.62 4.22
C THR A 56 15.49 15.50 3.38
N LYS A 57 15.35 15.39 2.05
CA LYS A 57 16.43 15.04 1.11
C LYS A 57 17.15 13.73 1.45
N ASN A 58 16.49 12.84 2.21
CA ASN A 58 17.05 11.56 2.62
C ASN A 58 16.09 10.41 2.23
N PRO A 59 16.46 9.57 1.25
CA PRO A 59 15.58 8.50 0.77
C PRO A 59 15.31 7.42 1.84
N TRP A 60 16.24 7.21 2.79
CA TRP A 60 16.06 6.20 3.84
C TRP A 60 14.98 6.59 4.84
N LEU A 61 14.83 7.89 5.13
CA LEU A 61 13.73 8.39 5.97
C LEU A 61 12.38 8.20 5.27
N GLY A 62 12.33 8.33 3.95
CA GLY A 62 11.14 8.01 3.17
C GLY A 62 10.76 6.52 3.21
N VAL A 63 11.74 5.62 3.13
CA VAL A 63 11.50 4.17 3.28
C VAL A 63 10.92 3.86 4.66
N LEU A 64 11.49 4.45 5.72
CA LEU A 64 10.97 4.28 7.08
C LEU A 64 9.56 4.86 7.24
N ALA A 65 9.27 6.02 6.65
CA ALA A 65 7.94 6.61 6.67
C ALA A 65 6.92 5.74 5.94
N ALA A 66 7.27 5.22 4.76
CA ALA A 66 6.41 4.31 3.99
C ALA A 66 6.12 3.02 4.77
N ALA A 67 7.14 2.40 5.37
CA ALA A 67 6.99 1.22 6.21
C ALA A 67 6.11 1.50 7.44
N GLY A 68 6.31 2.65 8.09
CA GLY A 68 5.50 3.10 9.22
C GLY A 68 4.03 3.33 8.85
N ALA A 69 3.76 3.92 7.69
CA ALA A 69 2.39 4.13 7.19
C ALA A 69 1.65 2.80 6.98
N GLY A 70 2.30 1.84 6.30
CA GLY A 70 1.74 0.52 6.08
C GLY A 70 1.49 -0.23 7.38
N LEU A 71 2.45 -0.18 8.33
CA LEU A 71 2.33 -0.80 9.64
C LEU A 71 1.15 -0.22 10.43
N LEU A 72 1.05 1.11 10.53
CA LEU A 72 -0.03 1.76 11.29
C LEU A 72 -1.41 1.48 10.69
N ALA A 73 -1.52 1.55 9.36
CA ALA A 73 -2.77 1.28 8.66
C ALA A 73 -3.22 -0.19 8.84
N ASN A 74 -2.29 -1.15 8.76
CA ASN A 74 -2.61 -2.56 9.01
C ASN A 74 -2.86 -2.88 10.49
N LEU A 75 -2.27 -2.15 11.44
CA LEU A 75 -2.64 -2.29 12.86
C LEU A 75 -4.09 -1.87 13.10
N ILE A 76 -4.56 -0.81 12.44
CA ILE A 76 -5.96 -0.38 12.51
C ILE A 76 -6.86 -1.47 11.91
N TYR A 77 -6.51 -2.00 10.73
CA TYR A 77 -7.25 -3.11 10.11
C TYR A 77 -7.30 -4.35 11.00
N ALA A 78 -6.15 -4.78 11.55
CA ALA A 78 -6.07 -5.92 12.45
C ALA A 78 -6.90 -5.68 13.72
N TRP A 79 -6.91 -4.46 14.27
CA TRP A 79 -7.76 -4.14 15.40
C TRP A 79 -9.25 -4.25 15.06
N LEU A 80 -9.68 -3.73 13.89
CA LEU A 80 -11.07 -3.83 13.44
C LEU A 80 -11.51 -5.28 13.23
N VAL A 81 -10.70 -6.09 12.56
CA VAL A 81 -11.09 -7.47 12.25
C VAL A 81 -10.91 -8.39 13.45
N VAL A 82 -9.76 -8.37 14.12
CA VAL A 82 -9.44 -9.32 15.19
C VAL A 82 -10.19 -8.97 16.48
N HIS A 83 -10.17 -7.71 16.90
CA HIS A 83 -10.77 -7.31 18.18
C HIS A 83 -12.24 -6.91 18.04
N ARG A 84 -12.59 -6.19 16.97
CA ARG A 84 -13.97 -5.72 16.75
C ARG A 84 -14.83 -6.67 15.91
N ARG A 85 -14.26 -7.76 15.40
CA ARG A 85 -14.95 -8.76 14.57
C ARG A 85 -15.65 -8.13 13.36
N ALA A 86 -15.07 -7.05 12.81
CA ALA A 86 -15.56 -6.44 11.58
C ALA A 86 -15.40 -7.41 10.41
N HIS A 87 -16.27 -7.27 9.41
CA HIS A 87 -16.19 -8.08 8.20
C HIS A 87 -14.91 -7.76 7.42
N GLN A 88 -14.04 -8.76 7.26
CA GLN A 88 -12.70 -8.64 6.65
C GLN A 88 -12.70 -7.91 5.30
N LEU A 89 -13.59 -8.32 4.40
CA LEU A 89 -13.65 -7.75 3.05
C LEU A 89 -14.09 -6.29 3.08
N ALA A 90 -15.03 -5.95 3.97
CA ALA A 90 -15.52 -4.58 4.09
C ALA A 90 -14.47 -3.67 4.73
N ALA A 91 -13.80 -4.14 5.78
CA ALA A 91 -12.70 -3.42 6.43
C ALA A 91 -11.51 -3.24 5.48
N GLY A 92 -11.19 -4.25 4.66
CA GLY A 92 -10.12 -4.19 3.67
C GLY A 92 -10.43 -3.19 2.56
N LEU A 93 -11.65 -3.22 2.00
CA LEU A 93 -12.09 -2.22 1.00
C LEU A 93 -12.13 -0.80 1.57
N ALA A 94 -12.59 -0.64 2.82
CA ALA A 94 -12.54 0.66 3.50
C ALA A 94 -11.10 1.18 3.64
N LEU A 95 -10.16 0.31 4.00
CA LEU A 95 -8.74 0.63 4.07
C LEU A 95 -8.17 1.00 2.69
N MET A 96 -8.59 0.31 1.63
CA MET A 96 -8.21 0.61 0.25
C MET A 96 -8.62 2.03 -0.13
N PHE A 97 -9.90 2.38 0.03
CA PHE A 97 -10.40 3.71 -0.30
C PHE A 97 -9.79 4.80 0.58
N PHE A 98 -9.57 4.51 1.85
CA PHE A 98 -8.84 5.40 2.76
C PHE A 98 -7.42 5.67 2.25
N GLY A 99 -6.69 4.62 1.86
CA GLY A 99 -5.34 4.73 1.29
C GLY A 99 -5.31 5.60 0.04
N ILE A 100 -6.23 5.36 -0.91
CA ILE A 100 -6.38 6.17 -2.15
C ILE A 100 -6.66 7.64 -1.83
N GLY A 101 -7.59 7.91 -0.90
CA GLY A 101 -7.95 9.27 -0.52
C GLY A 101 -6.80 10.01 0.17
N MET A 102 -6.16 9.35 1.14
CA MET A 102 -5.03 9.91 1.88
C MET A 102 -3.81 10.13 0.99
N SER A 103 -3.50 9.19 0.09
CA SER A 103 -2.38 9.34 -0.84
C SER A 103 -2.55 10.57 -1.73
N ALA A 104 -3.77 10.85 -2.19
CA ALA A 104 -4.08 12.06 -2.95
C ALA A 104 -3.91 13.35 -2.13
N LEU A 105 -4.36 13.35 -0.87
CA LEU A 105 -4.20 14.52 0.02
C LEU A 105 -2.74 14.79 0.36
N ILE A 106 -1.96 13.75 0.65
CA ILE A 106 -0.51 13.85 0.92
C ILE A 106 0.22 14.35 -0.32
N GLY A 107 -0.15 13.87 -1.52
CA GLY A 107 0.49 14.25 -2.77
C GLY A 107 0.19 15.68 -3.23
N LYS A 108 -0.96 16.25 -2.85
CA LYS A 108 -1.46 17.55 -3.32
C LYS A 108 -0.44 18.72 -3.24
N PRO A 109 0.40 18.87 -2.21
CA PRO A 109 1.37 19.97 -2.15
C PRO A 109 2.54 19.84 -3.13
N TYR A 110 2.75 18.66 -3.71
CA TYR A 110 3.91 18.34 -4.55
C TYR A 110 3.60 18.33 -6.06
N VAL A 111 2.35 18.57 -6.46
CA VAL A 111 1.86 18.54 -7.85
C VAL A 111 1.13 19.83 -8.19
#